data_AF-A0A0G9K1E6-F1
#
_entry.id   AF-A0A0G9K1E6-F1
#
_cell.length_a   1.000
_cell.length_b   1.000
_cell.length_c   1.000
_cell.angle_alpha   90.00
_cell.angle_beta   90.00
_cell.angle_gamma   90.00
#
_symmetry.space_group_name_H-M   'P 1'
#
loop_
_entity.id
_entity.type
_entity.pdbx_description
1 polymer ?
#
loop_
_entity_poly.entity_id
_entity_poly.type
_entity_poly.pdbx_seq_one_letter_code
_entity_poly.pdbx_strand_id
1 'polypeptide(L)'
;MFTKEQLETLNSELDSNRVRNRSKGNVTLSYLEGFDILDTANSIFGFGNWSYKITTLEQVSQEYNQNENVVLCYKAIVEVKVFNSTHDKFIQREDVGFGTGIAKTQADANENASKEAVTDAIKRAFRSFGNQFGNSLYDKTKNHQANNESTPSSKPQQTNYRQSSPTQTVTTVTANHTRNIKQNFDPYEYESLFRIGLDVVEQNGFLIVAGEDIFAKKDSIKACGFRWDGKTKSWYKQIEKGAA
;
A
#
# COMPACT_ATOMS: atom_id res chain seq x y z
N MET A 1 0.53 20.10 23.51
CA MET A 1 -0.57 19.13 23.65
C MET A 1 -1.83 19.70 23.01
N PHE A 2 -2.67 18.86 22.39
CA PHE A 2 -3.75 19.29 21.48
C PHE A 2 -5.01 19.81 22.14
N THR A 3 -5.65 20.80 21.51
CA THR A 3 -6.98 21.29 21.90
C THR A 3 -8.07 20.29 21.49
N LYS A 4 -9.28 20.46 22.02
CA LYS A 4 -10.45 19.66 21.63
C LYS A 4 -10.73 19.78 20.12
N GLU A 5 -10.70 21.00 19.59
CA GLU A 5 -10.89 21.29 18.17
C GLU A 5 -9.84 20.58 17.30
N GLN A 6 -8.55 20.65 17.67
CA GLN A 6 -7.49 19.93 16.96
C GLN A 6 -7.74 18.42 16.96
N LEU A 7 -8.15 17.83 18.08
CA LEU A 7 -8.46 16.40 18.16
C LEU A 7 -9.67 16.03 17.30
N GLU A 8 -10.71 16.85 17.26
CA GLU A 8 -11.88 16.63 16.40
C GLU A 8 -11.48 16.68 14.92
N THR A 9 -10.70 17.69 14.51
CA THR A 9 -10.19 17.79 13.15
C THR A 9 -9.29 16.61 12.78
N LEU A 10 -8.34 16.22 13.64
CA LEU A 10 -7.43 15.11 13.37
C LEU A 10 -8.16 13.76 13.20
N ASN A 11 -9.29 13.58 13.87
CA ASN A 11 -10.09 12.36 13.81
C ASN A 11 -11.15 12.36 12.69
N SER A 12 -11.52 13.53 12.16
CA SER A 12 -12.53 13.63 11.12
C SER A 12 -12.13 12.88 9.84
N GLU A 13 -13.12 12.58 9.02
CA GLU A 13 -12.88 11.89 7.75
C GLU A 13 -12.03 12.73 6.80
N LEU A 14 -11.20 12.05 6.02
CA LEU A 14 -10.36 12.70 5.03
C LEU A 14 -11.20 13.03 3.81
N ASP A 15 -11.18 14.29 3.37
CA ASP A 15 -11.84 14.71 2.13
C ASP A 15 -11.22 13.98 0.92
N SER A 16 -12.06 13.30 0.14
CA SER A 16 -11.65 12.55 -1.04
C SER A 16 -10.98 13.43 -2.10
N ASN A 17 -11.27 14.73 -2.14
CA ASN A 17 -10.63 15.68 -3.07
C ASN A 17 -9.14 15.90 -2.77
N ARG A 18 -8.68 15.61 -1.55
CA ARG A 18 -7.26 15.67 -1.17
C ARG A 18 -6.49 14.43 -1.61
N VAL A 19 -7.19 13.33 -1.88
CA VAL A 19 -6.58 12.04 -2.23
C VAL A 19 -6.15 12.03 -3.69
N ARG A 20 -4.93 11.57 -3.93
CA ARG A 20 -4.39 11.29 -5.26
C ARG A 20 -4.18 9.80 -5.42
N ASN A 21 -4.20 9.34 -6.66
CA ASN A 21 -3.97 7.95 -7.00
C ASN A 21 -2.83 7.86 -8.00
N ARG A 22 -1.96 6.86 -7.83
CA ARG A 22 -0.94 6.49 -8.81
C ARG A 22 -1.01 5.01 -9.12
N SER A 23 -0.82 4.64 -10.39
CA SER A 23 -0.74 3.24 -10.80
C SER A 23 0.72 2.79 -10.80
N LYS A 24 1.02 1.69 -10.12
CA LYS A 24 2.32 1.02 -10.15
C LYS A 24 2.10 -0.45 -10.49
N GLY A 25 2.36 -0.82 -11.75
CA GLY A 25 1.96 -2.12 -12.28
C GLY A 25 0.44 -2.26 -12.22
N ASN A 26 -0.04 -3.35 -11.62
CA ASN A 26 -1.47 -3.65 -11.48
C ASN A 26 -2.10 -3.10 -10.19
N VAL A 27 -1.38 -2.27 -9.42
CA VAL A 27 -1.85 -1.74 -8.14
C VAL A 27 -2.03 -0.23 -8.24
N THR A 28 -3.21 0.24 -7.82
CA THR A 28 -3.47 1.66 -7.57
C THR A 28 -3.14 1.97 -6.11
N LEU A 29 -2.30 2.98 -5.90
CA LEU A 29 -1.91 3.46 -4.58
C LEU A 29 -2.49 4.86 -4.35
N SER A 30 -3.28 5.00 -3.30
CA SER A 30 -3.80 6.29 -2.83
C SER A 30 -2.80 6.99 -1.91
N TYR A 31 -2.65 8.30 -2.05
CA TYR A 31 -1.71 9.09 -1.27
C TYR A 31 -2.16 10.55 -1.14
N LEU A 32 -1.58 11.27 -0.18
CA LEU A 32 -1.64 12.72 -0.08
C LEU A 32 -0.35 13.35 -0.63
N GLU A 33 -0.49 14.49 -1.29
CA GLU A 33 0.65 15.26 -1.82
C GLU A 33 1.44 15.93 -0.70
N GLY A 34 2.72 16.21 -0.95
CA GLY A 34 3.61 16.79 0.08
C GLY A 34 3.13 18.14 0.59
N PHE A 35 2.74 19.05 -0.32
CA PHE A 35 2.27 20.38 0.05
C PHE A 35 0.99 20.31 0.89
N ASP A 36 0.06 19.42 0.55
CA ASP A 36 -1.21 19.23 1.26
C ASP A 36 -0.99 18.82 2.73
N ILE A 37 0.02 17.98 2.99
CA ILE A 37 0.43 17.62 4.35
C ILE A 37 0.97 18.83 5.12
N LEU A 38 1.79 19.68 4.49
CA LEU A 38 2.35 20.86 5.13
C LEU A 38 1.26 21.91 5.42
N ASP A 39 0.38 22.16 4.45
CA ASP A 39 -0.74 23.11 4.60
C ASP A 39 -1.72 22.62 5.68
N THR A 40 -1.97 21.32 5.75
CA THR A 40 -2.80 20.72 6.81
C THR A 40 -2.14 20.90 8.18
N ALA A 41 -0.83 20.71 8.29
CA ALA A 41 -0.10 20.95 9.54
C ALA A 41 -0.17 22.44 9.95
N ASN A 42 0.00 23.36 8.99
CA ASN A 42 -0.15 24.79 9.22
C ASN A 42 -1.57 25.17 9.68
N SER A 43 -2.59 24.56 9.09
CA SER A 43 -4.00 24.81 9.42
C SER A 43 -4.36 24.28 10.81
N ILE A 44 -4.00 23.04 11.14
CA ILE A 44 -4.38 22.39 12.41
C ILE A 44 -3.51 22.90 13.57
N PHE A 45 -2.20 22.98 13.38
CA PHE A 45 -1.26 23.29 14.46
C PHE A 45 -0.90 24.77 14.51
N GLY A 46 -0.91 25.47 13.38
CA GLY A 46 -0.41 26.84 13.25
C GLY A 46 1.06 26.86 12.82
N PHE A 47 1.43 27.82 11.97
CA PHE A 47 2.77 27.94 11.36
C PHE A 47 3.93 27.94 12.37
N GLY A 48 3.72 28.44 13.59
CA GLY A 48 4.75 28.48 14.63
C GLY A 48 4.82 27.25 15.53
N ASN A 49 3.80 26.38 15.51
CA ASN A 49 3.63 25.34 16.53
C ASN A 49 4.01 23.94 16.01
N TRP A 50 4.67 23.83 14.87
CA TRP A 50 5.25 22.57 14.43
C TRP A 50 6.58 22.80 13.71
N SER A 51 7.41 21.77 13.70
CA SER A 51 8.68 21.76 12.97
C SER A 51 9.03 20.33 12.57
N TYR A 52 9.95 20.20 11.63
CA TYR A 52 10.56 18.91 11.33
C TYR A 52 12.08 19.04 11.21
N LYS A 53 12.77 17.94 11.48
CA LYS A 53 14.22 17.81 11.36
C LYS A 53 14.55 16.55 10.58
N ILE A 54 15.39 16.69 9.56
CA ILE A 54 16.00 15.54 8.88
C ILE A 54 17.13 15.05 9.79
N THR A 55 16.95 13.88 10.41
CA THR A 55 17.94 13.27 11.31
C THR A 55 18.90 12.37 10.55
N THR A 56 18.49 11.84 9.40
CA THR A 56 19.34 11.07 8.49
C THR A 56 18.89 11.29 7.05
N LEU A 57 19.85 11.38 6.13
CA LEU A 57 19.64 11.31 4.69
C LEU A 57 20.84 10.60 4.07
N GLU A 58 20.62 9.41 3.53
CA GLU A 58 21.69 8.54 3.03
C GLU A 58 21.33 7.90 1.70
N GLN A 59 22.31 7.80 0.81
CA GLN A 59 22.22 6.95 -0.38
C GLN A 59 22.39 5.49 0.06
N VAL A 60 21.41 4.65 -0.24
CA VAL A 60 21.42 3.22 0.16
C VAL A 60 21.72 2.28 -1.00
N SER A 61 21.51 2.69 -2.24
CA SER A 61 21.91 1.93 -3.43
C SER A 61 22.15 2.83 -4.63
N GLN A 62 22.94 2.32 -5.57
CA GLN A 62 23.21 2.94 -6.86
C GLN A 62 23.38 1.85 -7.92
N GLU A 63 22.71 2.00 -9.05
CA GLU A 63 22.81 1.11 -10.21
C GLU A 63 22.54 1.88 -11.51
N TYR A 64 22.72 1.18 -12.64
CA TYR A 64 22.28 1.64 -13.95
C TYR A 64 21.20 0.69 -14.47
N ASN A 65 20.12 1.25 -15.01
CA ASN A 65 19.09 0.42 -15.64
C ASN A 65 19.44 0.07 -17.10
N GLN A 66 18.59 -0.70 -17.78
CA GLN A 66 18.79 -1.15 -19.16
C GLN A 66 18.93 0.00 -20.18
N ASN A 67 18.47 1.20 -19.85
CA ASN A 67 18.57 2.40 -20.69
C ASN A 67 19.77 3.28 -20.30
N GLU A 68 20.73 2.74 -19.52
CA GLU A 68 21.90 3.45 -19.02
C GLU A 68 21.57 4.69 -18.16
N ASN A 69 20.35 4.80 -17.64
CA ASN A 69 20.02 5.81 -16.65
C ASN A 69 20.60 5.42 -15.29
N VAL A 70 21.13 6.39 -14.56
CA VAL A 70 21.48 6.26 -13.14
C VAL A 70 20.19 6.05 -12.35
N VAL A 71 20.19 5.05 -11.47
CA VAL A 71 19.13 4.79 -10.49
C VAL A 71 19.74 4.88 -9.09
N LEU A 72 19.26 5.84 -8.30
CA LEU A 72 19.69 6.04 -6.92
C LEU A 72 18.52 5.86 -5.97
N CYS A 73 18.78 5.20 -4.85
CA CYS A 73 17.83 5.09 -3.76
C CYS A 73 18.36 5.80 -2.53
N TYR A 74 17.47 6.57 -1.90
CA TYR A 74 17.76 7.30 -0.67
C TYR A 74 16.82 6.88 0.45
N LYS A 75 17.37 6.80 1.65
CA LYS A 75 16.62 6.68 2.90
C LYS A 75 16.73 8.01 3.66
N ALA A 76 15.60 8.52 4.13
CA ALA A 76 15.56 9.64 5.06
C ALA A 76 14.93 9.20 6.38
N ILE A 77 15.39 9.74 7.50
CA ILE A 77 14.69 9.68 8.78
C ILE A 77 14.33 11.11 9.15
N VAL A 78 13.06 11.35 9.44
CA VAL A 78 12.54 12.67 9.79
C VAL A 78 11.82 12.63 11.12
N GLU A 79 12.20 13.52 12.02
CA GLU A 79 11.50 13.81 13.27
C GLU A 79 10.57 15.01 13.04
N VAL A 80 9.28 14.84 13.35
CA VAL A 80 8.28 15.93 13.42
C VAL A 80 7.96 16.22 14.88
N LYS A 81 8.00 17.50 15.24
CA LYS A 81 7.61 18.01 16.56
C LYS A 81 6.42 18.95 16.44
N VAL A 82 5.42 18.74 17.30
CA VAL A 82 4.24 19.62 17.41
C VAL A 82 4.13 20.14 18.83
N PHE A 83 4.10 21.46 18.97
CA PHE A 83 4.08 22.21 20.23
C PHE A 83 2.65 22.62 20.59
N ASN A 84 2.38 22.91 21.87
CA ASN A 84 1.24 23.77 22.22
C ASN A 84 1.55 25.24 21.96
N SER A 85 0.52 26.08 22.06
CA SER A 85 0.59 27.54 21.87
C SER A 85 1.60 28.26 22.77
N THR A 86 1.90 27.71 23.95
CA THR A 86 2.88 28.26 24.91
C THR A 86 4.29 27.70 24.71
N HIS A 87 4.49 26.73 23.81
CA HIS A 87 5.77 26.08 23.51
C HIS A 87 6.46 25.39 24.69
N ASP A 88 5.77 25.18 25.82
CA ASP A 88 6.30 24.48 27.00
C ASP A 88 6.12 22.96 26.91
N LYS A 89 5.26 22.47 26.00
CA LYS A 89 5.02 21.04 25.77
C LYS A 89 5.00 20.71 24.30
N PHE A 90 5.61 19.59 23.94
CA PHE A 90 5.55 19.07 22.58
C PHE A 90 5.30 17.56 22.57
N ILE A 91 4.87 17.08 21.40
CA ILE A 91 4.88 15.67 21.04
C ILE A 91 5.77 15.50 19.82
N GLN A 92 6.43 14.35 19.73
CA GLN A 92 7.34 14.04 18.63
C GLN A 92 7.02 12.69 18.00
N ARG A 93 7.21 12.61 16.69
CA ARG A 93 7.04 11.41 15.86
C ARG A 93 8.21 11.33 14.90
N GLU A 94 8.75 10.14 14.73
CA GLU A 94 9.81 9.88 13.77
C GLU A 94 9.35 8.76 12.84
N ASP A 95 9.67 8.88 11.57
CA ASP A 95 9.47 7.80 10.61
C ASP A 95 10.57 7.86 9.54
N VAL A 96 10.69 6.75 8.83
CA VAL A 96 11.60 6.58 7.69
C VAL A 96 10.85 6.88 6.40
N GLY A 97 11.51 7.51 5.44
CA GLY A 97 11.03 7.68 4.07
C GLY A 97 12.02 7.13 3.07
N PHE A 98 11.50 6.80 1.89
CA PHE A 98 12.31 6.26 0.80
C PHE A 98 12.05 7.01 -0.49
N GLY A 99 13.10 7.27 -1.26
CA GLY A 99 13.03 7.96 -2.53
C GLY A 99 13.87 7.28 -3.60
N THR A 100 13.39 7.32 -4.85
CA THR A 100 14.07 6.71 -6.00
C THR A 100 14.23 7.74 -7.10
N GLY A 101 15.47 8.07 -7.44
CA GLY A 101 15.80 8.97 -8.53
C GLY A 101 16.29 8.19 -9.74
N ILE A 102 15.62 8.36 -10.88
CA ILE A 102 16.02 7.76 -12.16
C ILE A 102 16.28 8.89 -13.14
N ALA A 103 17.51 9.06 -13.57
CA ALA A 103 17.87 10.12 -14.52
C ALA A 103 19.11 9.76 -15.35
N LYS A 104 19.33 10.53 -16.42
CA LYS A 104 20.55 10.38 -17.24
C LYS A 104 21.81 10.84 -16.51
N THR A 105 21.68 11.81 -15.61
CA THR A 105 22.80 12.36 -14.85
C THR A 105 22.72 11.95 -13.39
N GLN A 106 23.88 11.78 -12.76
CA GLN A 106 23.99 11.52 -11.32
C GLN A 106 23.37 12.66 -10.50
N ALA A 107 23.51 13.91 -10.96
CA ALA A 107 23.00 15.10 -10.27
C ALA A 107 21.47 15.09 -10.18
N ASP A 108 20.79 14.89 -11.31
CA ASP A 108 19.33 14.86 -11.36
C ASP A 108 18.76 13.66 -10.57
N ALA A 109 19.43 12.50 -10.65
CA ALA A 109 19.04 11.32 -9.87
C ALA A 109 19.19 11.57 -8.36
N ASN A 110 20.28 12.23 -7.93
CA ASN A 110 20.49 12.62 -6.54
C ASN A 110 19.41 13.58 -6.05
N GLU A 111 19.12 14.62 -6.83
CA GLU A 111 18.12 15.62 -6.52
C GLU A 111 16.74 14.98 -6.33
N ASN A 112 16.32 14.15 -7.29
CA ASN A 112 15.01 13.49 -7.24
C ASN A 112 14.89 12.51 -6.07
N ALA A 113 15.87 11.61 -5.91
CA ALA A 113 15.83 10.57 -4.87
C ALA A 113 15.82 11.18 -3.46
N SER A 114 16.71 12.15 -3.21
CA SER A 114 16.84 12.77 -1.89
C SER A 114 15.59 13.58 -1.50
N LYS A 115 15.03 14.36 -2.44
CA LYS A 115 13.79 15.12 -2.22
C LYS A 115 12.58 14.22 -1.97
N GLU A 116 12.45 13.14 -2.73
CA GLU A 116 11.37 12.17 -2.53
C GLU A 116 11.49 11.49 -1.17
N ALA A 117 12.69 11.04 -0.78
CA ALA A 117 12.90 10.35 0.50
C ALA A 117 12.51 11.22 1.70
N VAL A 118 12.92 12.50 1.70
CA VAL A 118 12.57 13.45 2.76
C VAL A 118 11.07 13.72 2.78
N THR A 119 10.46 13.93 1.61
CA THR A 119 9.02 14.18 1.51
C THR A 119 8.23 12.98 2.03
N ASP A 120 8.60 11.76 1.62
CA ASP A 120 7.96 10.54 2.09
C ASP A 120 8.07 10.38 3.61
N ALA A 121 9.25 10.63 4.19
CA ALA A 121 9.48 10.56 5.63
C ALA A 121 8.60 11.56 6.39
N ILE A 122 8.48 12.81 5.91
CA ILE A 122 7.60 13.84 6.48
C ILE A 122 6.15 13.34 6.47
N LYS A 123 5.64 12.87 5.33
CA LYS A 123 4.26 12.39 5.20
C LYS A 123 3.98 11.23 6.16
N ARG A 124 4.92 10.30 6.31
CA ARG A 124 4.80 9.14 7.18
C ARG A 124 4.85 9.51 8.66
N ALA A 125 5.75 10.40 9.07
CA ALA A 125 5.78 10.92 10.43
C ALA A 125 4.45 11.62 10.78
N PHE A 126 3.92 12.45 9.86
CA PHE A 126 2.65 13.14 10.07
C PHE A 126 1.44 12.22 10.14
N ARG A 127 1.43 11.12 9.35
CA ARG A 127 0.36 10.11 9.35
C ARG A 127 -0.02 9.66 10.76
N SER A 128 0.96 9.55 11.66
CA SER A 128 0.74 9.10 13.04
C SER A 128 -0.03 10.08 13.93
N PHE A 129 -0.34 11.29 13.47
CA PHE A 129 -1.17 12.26 14.21
C PHE A 129 -2.68 12.12 13.92
N GLY A 130 -3.10 11.54 12.79
CA GLY A 130 -4.53 11.37 12.51
C GLY A 130 -4.90 11.18 11.04
N ASN A 131 -6.21 11.08 10.80
CA ASN A 131 -6.79 10.81 9.48
C ASN A 131 -6.51 11.93 8.47
N GLN A 132 -6.44 13.19 8.94
CA GLN A 132 -6.13 14.35 8.09
C GLN A 132 -4.74 14.30 7.46
N PHE A 133 -3.85 13.43 7.95
CA PHE A 133 -2.53 13.16 7.37
C PHE A 133 -2.47 11.80 6.64
N GLY A 134 -3.62 11.25 6.25
CA GLY A 134 -3.68 10.06 5.40
C GLY A 134 -3.64 8.73 6.15
N ASN A 135 -3.85 8.70 7.47
CA ASN A 135 -3.87 7.44 8.22
C ASN A 135 -4.97 6.48 7.72
N SER A 136 -6.15 7.02 7.39
CA SER A 136 -7.29 6.27 6.88
C SER A 136 -7.05 5.60 5.52
N LEU A 137 -6.12 6.10 4.71
CA LEU A 137 -5.79 5.51 3.39
C LEU A 137 -5.18 4.11 3.49
N TYR A 138 -4.68 3.76 4.67
CA TYR A 138 -4.10 2.45 4.97
C TYR A 138 -5.14 1.44 5.47
N ASP A 139 -6.36 1.91 5.78
CA ASP A 139 -7.45 1.04 6.16
C ASP A 139 -8.04 0.38 4.90
N LYS A 140 -7.66 -0.88 4.70
CA LYS A 140 -8.11 -1.67 3.54
C LYS A 140 -9.62 -1.94 3.57
N THR A 141 -10.28 -1.87 4.73
CA THR A 141 -11.73 -2.08 4.81
C THR A 141 -12.52 -0.98 4.12
N LYS A 142 -11.99 0.26 4.12
CA LYS A 142 -12.62 1.43 3.49
C LYS A 142 -12.36 1.52 1.98
N ASN A 143 -11.19 1.07 1.52
CA ASN A 143 -10.87 1.04 0.08
C ASN A 143 -11.78 0.09 -0.72
N HIS A 144 -12.39 -0.91 -0.09
CA HIS A 144 -13.37 -1.79 -0.74
C HIS A 144 -14.73 -1.12 -0.98
N GLN A 145 -15.09 -0.06 -0.23
CA GLN A 145 -16.36 0.65 -0.42
C GLN A 145 -16.28 1.69 -1.54
N ALA A 146 -15.16 2.40 -1.66
CA ALA A 146 -14.97 3.44 -2.69
C ALA A 146 -15.00 2.91 -4.13
N ASN A 147 -14.65 1.63 -4.36
CA ASN A 147 -14.73 1.00 -5.68
C ASN A 147 -16.15 0.57 -6.09
N ASN A 148 -17.15 0.67 -5.20
CA ASN A 148 -18.52 0.25 -5.49
C ASN A 148 -19.49 1.42 -5.78
N GLU A 149 -19.09 2.69 -5.59
CA GLU A 149 -20.04 3.82 -5.59
C GLU A 149 -19.87 4.87 -6.70
N SER A 150 -19.04 4.65 -7.72
CA SER A 150 -18.94 5.60 -8.85
C SER A 150 -19.24 4.96 -10.20
N THR A 151 -20.53 4.88 -10.57
CA THR A 151 -20.94 4.85 -11.98
C THR A 151 -22.10 5.83 -12.24
N PRO A 152 -21.85 7.07 -12.67
CA PRO A 152 -22.82 7.84 -13.42
C PRO A 152 -22.60 7.58 -14.92
N SER A 153 -23.60 6.96 -15.53
CA SER A 153 -23.74 6.75 -16.97
C SER A 153 -23.62 8.06 -17.76
N SER A 154 -22.69 8.14 -18.71
CA SER A 154 -22.74 9.10 -19.82
C SER A 154 -22.22 8.47 -21.13
N LYS A 155 -22.92 8.80 -22.22
CA LYS A 155 -22.85 8.20 -23.56
C LYS A 155 -21.54 8.52 -24.31
N PRO A 156 -21.16 7.71 -25.33
CA PRO A 156 -19.80 7.70 -25.88
C PRO A 156 -19.57 8.72 -27.00
N GLN A 157 -18.42 9.41 -26.98
CA GLN A 157 -17.84 10.07 -28.15
C GLN A 157 -16.63 9.29 -28.66
N GLN A 158 -16.66 9.02 -29.96
CA GLN A 158 -15.73 8.19 -30.72
C GLN A 158 -14.34 8.81 -30.81
N THR A 159 -13.30 7.97 -30.70
CA THR A 159 -12.13 8.05 -31.57
C THR A 159 -11.53 6.65 -31.74
N ASN A 160 -11.35 6.28 -33.01
CA ASN A 160 -10.86 5.00 -33.50
C ASN A 160 -9.39 4.79 -33.17
N TYR A 161 -8.99 3.60 -32.70
CA TYR A 161 -7.90 2.82 -33.29
C TYR A 161 -8.14 1.32 -33.05
N ARG A 162 -8.01 0.55 -34.13
CA ARG A 162 -8.26 -0.88 -34.26
C ARG A 162 -7.08 -1.70 -33.73
N GLN A 163 -7.33 -2.76 -32.94
CA GLN A 163 -6.99 -4.15 -33.31
C GLN A 163 -7.41 -5.19 -32.25
N SER A 164 -8.37 -6.04 -32.67
CA SER A 164 -8.56 -7.48 -32.38
C SER A 164 -8.42 -8.05 -30.96
N SER A 165 -9.58 -8.36 -30.37
CA SER A 165 -9.80 -9.36 -29.31
C SER A 165 -10.13 -10.74 -29.90
N PRO A 166 -10.07 -11.80 -29.08
CA PRO A 166 -11.19 -12.73 -28.99
C PRO A 166 -11.85 -12.67 -27.61
N THR A 167 -13.17 -12.54 -27.68
CA THR A 167 -14.17 -12.51 -26.62
C THR A 167 -14.20 -13.79 -25.79
N GLN A 168 -14.25 -13.69 -24.46
CA GLN A 168 -15.03 -14.64 -23.65
C GLN A 168 -15.72 -13.93 -22.48
N THR A 169 -17.03 -14.13 -22.47
CA THR A 169 -18.03 -13.83 -21.44
C THR A 169 -17.69 -14.51 -20.11
N VAL A 170 -17.71 -13.78 -18.99
CA VAL A 170 -17.80 -14.41 -17.67
C VAL A 170 -18.81 -13.69 -16.78
N THR A 171 -19.86 -14.44 -16.48
CA THR A 171 -20.91 -14.25 -15.50
C THR A 171 -20.32 -13.94 -14.11
N THR A 172 -20.76 -12.84 -13.50
CA THR A 172 -20.54 -12.55 -12.08
C THR A 172 -21.12 -13.65 -11.21
N VAL A 173 -20.27 -14.34 -10.45
CA VAL A 173 -20.70 -15.16 -9.31
C VAL A 173 -20.11 -14.54 -8.06
N THR A 174 -20.96 -13.85 -7.32
CA THR A 174 -20.76 -13.39 -5.96
C THR A 174 -20.49 -14.59 -5.06
N ALA A 175 -19.36 -14.64 -4.37
CA ALA A 175 -19.11 -15.61 -3.31
C ALA A 175 -18.68 -14.89 -2.03
N ASN A 176 -19.68 -14.55 -1.22
CA ASN A 176 -19.52 -14.31 0.21
C ASN A 176 -18.89 -15.56 0.86
N HIS A 177 -17.69 -15.46 1.41
CA HIS A 177 -17.11 -16.52 2.23
C HIS A 177 -17.15 -16.14 3.70
N THR A 178 -18.35 -16.22 4.28
CA THR A 178 -18.51 -16.54 5.70
C THR A 178 -18.59 -18.07 5.80
N ARG A 179 -17.56 -18.75 6.30
CA ARG A 179 -17.68 -20.17 6.67
C ARG A 179 -16.98 -20.49 7.98
N ASN A 180 -17.82 -20.87 8.95
CA ASN A 180 -17.48 -21.62 10.16
C ASN A 180 -17.00 -23.03 9.77
N ILE A 181 -15.69 -23.22 9.60
CA ILE A 181 -15.07 -24.56 9.60
C ILE A 181 -13.91 -24.49 10.60
N LYS A 182 -13.90 -25.40 11.58
CA LYS A 182 -12.75 -25.60 12.48
C LYS A 182 -11.57 -26.06 11.62
N GLN A 183 -10.74 -25.11 11.18
CA GLN A 183 -9.50 -25.38 10.48
C GLN A 183 -8.36 -25.45 11.50
N ASN A 184 -7.48 -26.44 11.34
CA ASN A 184 -6.37 -26.69 12.26
C ASN A 184 -5.09 -25.90 11.86
N PHE A 185 -5.24 -24.86 11.05
CA PHE A 185 -4.17 -23.96 10.60
C PHE A 185 -4.64 -22.51 10.73
N ASP A 186 -3.68 -21.57 10.82
CA ASP A 186 -3.99 -20.14 10.94
C ASP A 186 -4.59 -19.61 9.61
N PRO A 187 -5.85 -19.14 9.59
CA PRO A 187 -6.51 -18.63 8.37
C PRO A 187 -5.73 -17.52 7.67
N TYR A 188 -4.86 -16.81 8.38
CA TYR A 188 -4.03 -15.73 7.83
C TYR A 188 -2.77 -16.21 7.10
N GLU A 189 -2.38 -17.48 7.23
CA GLU A 189 -1.12 -18.02 6.67
C GLU A 189 -1.11 -18.04 5.13
N TYR A 190 -2.29 -18.19 4.49
CA TYR A 190 -2.41 -18.33 3.02
C TYR A 190 -3.19 -17.20 2.35
N GLU A 191 -3.34 -16.07 3.04
CA GLU A 191 -4.02 -14.87 2.56
C GLU A 191 -3.49 -14.38 1.19
N SER A 192 -2.21 -14.58 0.90
CA SER A 192 -1.63 -14.26 -0.41
C SER A 192 -2.16 -15.11 -1.56
N LEU A 193 -2.61 -16.34 -1.30
CA LEU A 193 -3.21 -17.23 -2.29
C LEU A 193 -4.67 -16.84 -2.56
N PHE A 194 -5.45 -16.53 -1.51
CA PHE A 194 -6.83 -16.07 -1.65
C PHE A 194 -6.95 -14.79 -2.50
N ARG A 195 -6.02 -13.84 -2.31
CA ARG A 195 -5.98 -12.59 -3.08
C ARG A 195 -5.76 -12.76 -4.58
N ILE A 196 -5.21 -13.89 -5.01
CA ILE A 196 -5.00 -14.21 -6.43
C ILE A 196 -6.04 -15.23 -6.94
N GLY A 197 -7.15 -15.39 -6.21
CA GLY A 197 -8.26 -16.25 -6.60
C GLY A 197 -7.95 -17.74 -6.48
N LEU A 198 -7.10 -18.11 -5.52
CA LEU A 198 -6.82 -19.50 -5.18
C LEU A 198 -7.33 -19.79 -3.77
N ASP A 199 -7.95 -20.94 -3.58
CA ASP A 199 -8.41 -21.44 -2.30
C ASP A 199 -7.47 -22.50 -1.74
N VAL A 200 -7.51 -22.69 -0.42
CA VAL A 200 -6.77 -23.72 0.30
C VAL A 200 -7.77 -24.55 1.08
N VAL A 201 -7.82 -25.84 0.80
CA VAL A 201 -8.79 -26.77 1.37
C VAL A 201 -8.05 -27.90 2.07
N GLU A 202 -8.46 -28.23 3.30
CA GLU A 202 -7.94 -29.39 4.02
C GLU A 202 -8.61 -30.68 3.53
N GLN A 203 -7.82 -31.66 3.11
CA GLN A 203 -8.27 -32.99 2.72
C GLN A 203 -7.28 -34.05 3.23
N ASN A 204 -7.77 -35.01 4.01
CA ASN A 204 -7.00 -36.17 4.48
C ASN A 204 -5.66 -35.82 5.19
N GLY A 205 -5.61 -34.72 5.94
CA GLY A 205 -4.40 -34.26 6.64
C GLY A 205 -3.41 -33.47 5.79
N PHE A 206 -3.80 -33.10 4.57
CA PHE A 206 -3.05 -32.22 3.68
C PHE A 206 -3.86 -30.98 3.34
N LEU A 207 -3.18 -29.85 3.17
CA LEU A 207 -3.73 -28.66 2.54
C LEU A 207 -3.56 -28.80 1.04
N ILE A 208 -4.63 -28.57 0.27
CA ILE A 208 -4.66 -28.63 -1.18
C ILE A 208 -5.06 -27.26 -1.74
N VAL A 209 -4.34 -26.79 -2.76
CA VAL A 209 -4.69 -25.53 -3.45
C VAL A 209 -5.67 -25.81 -4.60
N ALA A 210 -6.78 -25.07 -4.61
CA ALA A 210 -7.80 -25.11 -5.67
C ALA A 210 -8.00 -23.70 -6.27
N GLY A 211 -8.58 -23.60 -7.46
CA GLY A 211 -8.86 -22.33 -8.12
C GLY A 211 -8.52 -22.32 -9.62
N GLU A 212 -8.65 -21.16 -10.25
CA GLU A 212 -8.40 -21.01 -11.68
C GLU A 212 -6.92 -20.65 -11.97
N ASP A 213 -6.41 -21.09 -13.11
CA ASP A 213 -5.04 -20.82 -13.61
C ASP A 213 -3.92 -21.15 -12.62
N ILE A 214 -4.08 -22.24 -11.86
CA ILE A 214 -3.15 -22.67 -10.80
C ILE A 214 -1.71 -22.78 -11.31
N PHE A 215 -1.50 -23.23 -12.56
CA PHE A 215 -0.16 -23.35 -13.16
C PHE A 215 0.49 -21.99 -13.44
N ALA A 216 -0.28 -20.98 -13.83
CA ALA A 216 0.23 -19.63 -14.06
C ALA A 216 0.62 -18.96 -12.73
N LYS A 217 0.03 -19.41 -11.62
CA LYS A 217 0.23 -18.91 -10.25
C LYS A 217 1.20 -19.76 -9.41
N LYS A 218 1.94 -20.69 -10.05
CA LYS A 218 2.81 -21.68 -9.40
C LYS A 218 3.86 -21.08 -8.45
N ASP A 219 4.38 -19.90 -8.77
CA ASP A 219 5.47 -19.29 -7.98
C ASP A 219 4.94 -18.76 -6.64
N SER A 220 3.73 -18.17 -6.64
CA SER A 220 3.02 -17.78 -5.42
C SER A 220 2.67 -18.99 -4.56
N ILE A 221 2.25 -20.10 -5.18
CA ILE A 221 1.90 -21.34 -4.48
C ILE A 221 3.14 -21.98 -3.82
N LYS A 222 4.28 -22.01 -4.53
CA LYS A 222 5.56 -22.49 -3.97
C LYS A 222 6.06 -21.64 -2.81
N ALA A 223 5.89 -20.32 -2.88
CA ALA A 223 6.30 -19.40 -1.83
C ALA A 223 5.60 -19.68 -0.49
N CYS A 224 4.37 -20.20 -0.52
CA CYS A 224 3.61 -20.64 0.66
C CYS A 224 3.96 -22.06 1.15
N GLY A 225 4.96 -22.71 0.54
CA GLY A 225 5.47 -24.01 0.97
C GLY A 225 4.77 -25.23 0.36
N PHE A 226 3.83 -25.05 -0.57
CA PHE A 226 3.18 -26.17 -1.27
C PHE A 226 4.12 -26.84 -2.27
N ARG A 227 3.85 -28.12 -2.57
CA ARG A 227 4.57 -28.97 -3.51
C ARG A 227 3.61 -29.52 -4.56
N TRP A 228 4.10 -29.75 -5.76
CA TRP A 228 3.29 -30.30 -6.86
C TRP A 228 3.29 -31.83 -6.81
N ASP A 229 2.11 -32.44 -6.84
CA ASP A 229 1.96 -33.88 -7.09
C ASP A 229 1.55 -34.11 -8.56
N GLY A 230 2.42 -34.77 -9.32
CA GLY A 230 2.18 -35.09 -10.72
C GLY A 230 1.10 -36.17 -10.94
N LYS A 231 0.79 -36.99 -9.93
CA LYS A 231 -0.24 -38.04 -10.05
C LYS A 231 -1.65 -37.48 -9.89
N THR A 232 -1.87 -36.68 -8.85
CA THR A 232 -3.16 -36.02 -8.57
C THR A 232 -3.32 -34.66 -9.27
N LYS A 233 -2.27 -34.18 -9.94
CA LYS A 233 -2.21 -32.87 -10.60
C LYS A 233 -2.65 -31.73 -9.68
N SER A 234 -2.19 -31.76 -8.44
CA SER A 234 -2.61 -30.82 -7.40
C SER A 234 -1.41 -30.32 -6.58
N TRP A 235 -1.53 -29.12 -6.03
CA TRP A 235 -0.55 -28.57 -5.10
C TRP A 235 -0.94 -28.92 -3.67
N TYR A 236 -0.01 -29.48 -2.90
CA TYR A 236 -0.28 -29.96 -1.54
C TYR A 236 0.79 -29.51 -0.54
N LYS A 237 0.40 -29.38 0.73
CA LYS A 237 1.30 -29.15 1.88
C LYS A 237 0.80 -30.02 3.04
N GLN A 238 1.70 -30.72 3.72
CA GLN A 238 1.33 -31.55 4.87
C GLN A 238 1.03 -30.64 6.07
N ILE A 239 -0.03 -30.95 6.82
CA ILE A 239 -0.31 -30.25 8.09
C ILE A 239 0.64 -30.82 9.13
N GLU A 240 1.58 -30.00 9.60
CA GLU A 240 2.46 -30.39 10.71
C GLU A 240 1.63 -30.51 11.98
N LYS A 241 1.42 -31.74 12.47
CA LYS A 241 0.97 -31.93 13.85
C LYS A 241 2.12 -31.49 14.74
N GLY A 242 1.95 -30.36 15.44
CA GLY A 242 2.88 -29.96 16.50
C GLY A 242 3.15 -31.15 17.42
N ALA A 243 4.43 -31.49 17.59
CA ALA A 243 4.85 -32.43 18.61
C ALA A 243 4.40 -31.87 19.97
N ALA A 244 3.71 -32.72 20.73
CA ALA A 244 3.41 -32.48 22.15
C ALA A 244 4.70 -32.44 22.98
#